data_AF-A0A523CAE9-F1
#
_entry.id   AF-A0A523CAE9-F1
#
_cell.length_a   1.000
_cell.length_b   1.000
_cell.length_c   1.000
_cell.angle_alpha   90.00
_cell.angle_beta   90.00
_cell.angle_gamma   90.00
#
_symmetry.space_group_name_H-M   'P 1'
#
loop_
_entity.id
_entity.type
_entity.pdbx_description
1 polymer ?
#
loop_
_entity_poly.entity_id
_entity_poly.type
_entity_poly.pdbx_seq_one_letter_code
_entity_poly.pdbx_strand_id
1 'polypeptide(L)' 'MSHHSCLNEHVFVSLCKTQEIIESWRKDYNVNWPHSSLDNMTPEEFSAAFKRAQKAEIANRRVEQSQG' A
#
# COMPACT_ATOMS: atom_id res chain seq x y z
N MET A 1 -7.92 24.56 44.39
CA MET A 1 -7.74 23.14 44.00
C MET A 1 -7.53 23.12 42.50
N SER A 2 -6.28 23.01 42.04
CA SER A 2 -5.97 22.93 40.60
C SER A 2 -6.02 21.47 40.16
N HIS A 3 -7.00 21.12 39.33
CA HIS A 3 -6.98 19.88 38.56
C HIS A 3 -5.92 20.03 37.47
N HIS A 4 -4.73 19.47 37.72
CA HIS A 4 -3.72 19.31 36.68
C HIS A 4 -4.24 18.26 35.70
N SER A 5 -4.64 18.70 34.51
CA SER A 5 -4.95 17.85 33.36
C SER A 5 -3.70 17.06 32.96
N CYS A 6 -3.47 15.93 33.62
CA CYS A 6 -2.52 14.92 33.16
C CYS A 6 -3.13 14.25 31.91
N LEU A 7 -2.94 14.86 30.75
CA LEU A 7 -3.29 14.29 29.46
C LEU A 7 -2.19 13.30 29.04
N ASN A 8 -2.18 12.14 29.72
CA ASN A 8 -1.79 10.81 29.23
C ASN A 8 -0.72 10.74 28.11
N GLU A 9 0.47 11.28 28.36
CA GLU A 9 1.63 11.24 27.44
C GLU A 9 1.99 9.81 27.01
N HIS A 10 1.78 8.82 27.89
CA HIS A 10 2.03 7.40 27.61
C HIS A 10 1.13 6.78 26.55
N VAL A 11 -0.14 7.19 26.45
CA VAL A 11 -1.07 6.64 25.45
C VAL A 11 -0.77 7.22 24.06
N PHE A 12 -0.42 8.50 23.98
CA PHE A 12 -0.03 9.12 22.71
C PHE A 12 1.30 8.57 22.17
N VAL A 13 2.27 8.32 23.04
CA VAL A 13 3.53 7.62 22.67
C VAL A 13 3.23 6.20 22.17
N SER A 14 2.33 5.47 22.83
CA SER A 14 1.96 4.11 22.42
C SER A 14 1.25 4.06 21.06
N LEU A 15 0.35 5.00 20.76
CA LEU A 15 -0.35 5.07 19.47
C LEU A 15 0.59 5.41 18.32
N CYS A 16 1.44 6.44 18.47
CA CYS A 16 2.43 6.79 17.46
C CYS A 16 3.37 5.61 17.18
N LYS A 17 3.84 4.94 18.24
CA LYS A 17 4.71 3.77 18.07
C LYS A 17 4.01 2.60 17.40
N THR A 18 2.75 2.37 17.74
CA THR A 18 1.92 1.32 17.12
C THR A 18 1.72 1.59 15.63
N GLN A 19 1.46 2.85 15.25
CA GLN A 19 1.35 3.26 13.86
C GLN A 19 2.64 3.02 13.08
N GLU A 20 3.80 3.37 13.64
CA GLU A 20 5.10 3.10 13.00
C GLU A 20 5.31 1.61 12.72
N ILE A 21 5.01 0.77 13.70
CA ILE A 21 5.16 -0.68 13.59
C ILE A 21 4.23 -1.20 12.48
N ILE A 22 2.94 -0.83 12.50
CA ILE A 22 1.98 -1.25 11.48
C ILE A 22 2.42 -0.80 10.09
N GLU A 23 2.87 0.44 9.93
CA GLU A 23 3.33 0.95 8.65
C GLU A 23 4.60 0.24 8.15
N SER A 24 5.52 -0.09 9.06
CA SER A 24 6.69 -0.90 8.72
C SER A 24 6.28 -2.28 8.22
N TRP A 25 5.38 -2.97 8.93
CA TRP A 25 4.86 -4.28 8.53
C TRP A 25 4.10 -4.22 7.20
N ARG A 26 3.27 -3.20 7.00
CA ARG A 26 2.52 -3.01 5.74
C ARG A 26 3.46 -2.87 4.56
N LYS A 27 4.56 -2.11 4.71
CA LYS A 27 5.57 -1.95 3.66
C LYS A 27 6.30 -3.27 3.39
N ASP A 28 6.77 -3.93 4.43
CA ASP A 28 7.51 -5.19 4.30
C ASP A 28 6.66 -6.28 3.62
N TYR A 29 5.41 -6.42 4.04
CA TYR A 29 4.46 -7.36 3.45
C TYR A 29 4.21 -7.08 1.95
N ASN A 30 4.02 -5.81 1.58
CA ASN A 30 3.73 -5.45 0.20
C ASN A 30 4.92 -5.63 -0.75
N VAL A 31 6.15 -5.53 -0.24
CA VAL A 31 7.38 -5.48 -1.04
C VAL A 31 8.12 -6.82 -1.06
N ASN A 32 8.16 -7.52 0.08
CA ASN A 32 9.08 -8.64 0.29
C ASN A 32 8.39 -10.01 0.35
N TRP A 33 7.06 -10.05 0.49
CA TRP A 33 6.35 -11.29 0.76
C TRP A 33 5.55 -11.74 -0.47
N PRO A 34 6.03 -12.76 -1.21
CA PRO A 34 5.29 -13.29 -2.34
C PRO A 34 4.08 -14.10 -1.89
N HIS A 35 3.00 -14.05 -2.68
CA HIS A 35 1.77 -14.78 -2.41
C HIS A 35 1.45 -15.74 -3.54
N SER A 36 1.17 -17.00 -3.21
CA SER A 36 0.81 -18.03 -4.19
C SER A 36 -0.49 -17.72 -4.95
N SER A 37 -1.41 -16.95 -4.36
CA SER A 37 -2.61 -16.44 -5.03
C SER A 37 -2.33 -15.35 -6.07
N LEU A 38 -1.13 -14.75 -6.04
CA LEU A 38 -0.65 -13.75 -6.99
C LEU A 38 0.46 -14.35 -7.87
N ASP A 39 0.41 -15.65 -8.15
CA ASP A 39 1.45 -16.37 -8.91
C ASP A 39 2.86 -16.25 -8.30
N ASN A 40 2.94 -16.24 -6.97
CA ASN A 40 4.16 -15.99 -6.19
C ASN A 40 4.78 -14.60 -6.40
N MET A 41 3.98 -13.61 -6.81
CA MET A 41 4.37 -12.20 -6.80
C MET A 41 4.04 -11.55 -5.47
N THR A 42 4.79 -10.51 -5.13
CA THR A 42 4.41 -9.59 -4.06
C THR A 42 3.23 -8.71 -4.50
N PRO A 43 2.45 -8.15 -3.55
CA PRO A 43 1.38 -7.22 -3.88
C PRO A 43 1.83 -6.04 -4.74
N GLU A 44 3.03 -5.51 -4.51
CA GLU A 44 3.59 -4.40 -5.29
C GLU A 44 3.91 -4.82 -6.74
N GLU A 45 4.56 -5.97 -6.92
CA GLU A 45 4.86 -6.52 -8.24
C GLU A 45 3.59 -6.79 -9.04
N PHE A 46 2.59 -7.40 -8.41
CA PHE A 46 1.29 -7.63 -9.01
C PHE A 46 0.63 -6.31 -9.45
N SER A 47 0.61 -5.29 -8.57
CA SER A 47 0.07 -3.97 -8.91
C SER A 47 0.77 -3.34 -10.11
N ALA A 48 2.10 -3.44 -10.16
CA ALA A 48 2.89 -2.92 -11.28
C ALA A 48 2.58 -3.67 -12.59
N ALA A 49 2.51 -5.00 -12.55
CA ALA A 49 2.15 -5.83 -13.70
C ALA A 49 0.74 -5.49 -14.20
N PHE A 50 -0.23 -5.40 -13.30
CA PHE A 50 -1.61 -5.04 -13.63
C PHE A 50 -1.72 -3.66 -14.30
N LYS A 51 -1.05 -2.64 -13.75
CA LYS A 51 -1.02 -1.29 -14.34
C LYS A 51 -0.40 -1.27 -15.74
N ARG A 52 0.66 -2.05 -15.97
CA ARG A 52 1.29 -2.17 -17.29
C ARG A 52 0.32 -2.79 -18.31
N ALA A 53 -0.34 -3.89 -17.93
CA ALA A 53 -1.33 -4.55 -18.77
C ALA A 53 -2.49 -3.61 -19.12
N GLN A 54 -3.03 -2.91 -18.12
CA GLN A 54 -4.11 -1.93 -18.33
C GLN A 54 -3.68 -0.79 -19.28
N LYS A 55 -2.46 -0.28 -19.12
CA LYS A 55 -1.94 0.78 -19.99
C LYS A 55 -1.77 0.30 -21.44
N ALA A 56 -1.26 -0.90 -21.64
CA ALA A 56 -1.13 -1.51 -22.96
C ALA A 56 -2.49 -1.68 -23.63
N GLU A 57 -3.49 -2.17 -22.89
CA GLU A 57 -4.86 -2.32 -23.36
C GLU A 57 -5.48 -0.98 -23.81
N ILE A 58 -5.31 0.07 -23.00
CA ILE A 58 -5.79 1.42 -23.37
C ILE A 58 -5.07 1.94 -24.63
N ALA A 59 -3.77 1.70 -24.76
CA ALA A 59 -3.01 2.11 -25.93
C ALA A 59 -3.50 1.40 -27.19
N ASN A 60 -3.74 0.10 -27.12
CA ASN A 60 -4.25 -0.71 -28.24
C ASN A 60 -5.59 -0.17 -28.73
N ARG A 61 -6.54 0.08 -27.82
CA ARG A 61 -7.85 0.65 -28.18
C ARG A 61 -7.76 2.01 -28.88
N ARG A 62 -6.81 2.86 -28.45
CA ARG A 62 -6.60 4.17 -29.09
C ARG A 62 -6.06 4.04 -30.51
N VAL A 63 -5.17 3.08 -30.74
CA VAL A 63 -4.64 2.78 -32.09
C VAL A 63 -5.78 2.31 -32.99
N GLU A 64 -6.58 1.36 -32.54
CA GLU A 64 -7.74 0.83 -33.29
C GLU A 64 -8.75 1.94 -33.65
N GLN A 65 -9.04 2.86 -32.73
CA GLN A 65 -9.93 3.99 -32.97
C GLN A 65 -9.36 5.05 -33.92
N SER A 66 -8.03 5.12 -34.08
CA SER A 66 -7.37 6.07 -34.97
C SER A 66 -7.16 5.58 -36.41
N GLN A 67 -7.35 4.27 -36.63
CA GLN A 67 -7.21 3.61 -37.93
C GLN A 67 -8.54 3.44 -38.67
N GLY A 68 -9.64 3.97 -38.11
CA GLY A 68 -10.98 3.99 -38.71
C GLY A 68 -11.37 5.35 -39.28
#